data_AF-A0A200J964-F1
#
_entry.id   AF-A0A200J964-F1
#
_cell.length_a   1.000
_cell.length_b   1.000
_cell.length_c   1.000
_cell.angle_alpha   90.00
_cell.angle_beta   90.00
_cell.angle_gamma   90.00
#
_symmetry.space_group_name_H-M   'P 1'
#
loop_
_entity.id
_entity.type
_entity.pdbx_description
1 polymer ?
#
loop_
_entity_poly.entity_id
_entity_poly.type
_entity_poly.pdbx_seq_one_letter_code
_entity_poly.pdbx_strand_id
1 'polypeptide(L)'
;MNRKRVLFSFLLIAIPVLIGFIISFFIKLHALYIIGGVYAVMLWFMLPSDVFSRSTLDYNIKSVNPTYKHESPDYVGGTKQQLVNFLLVALMLAGCLFLIFLLGD
;
A
#
# COMPACT_ATOMS: atom_id res chain seq x y z
N MET A 1 4.70 9.73 19.48
CA MET A 1 4.04 9.24 18.24
C MET A 1 2.56 9.61 18.31
N ASN A 2 2.00 10.31 17.32
CA ASN A 2 0.61 10.82 17.39
C ASN A 2 -0.38 9.65 17.45
N ARG A 3 -1.27 9.60 18.46
CA ARG A 3 -2.26 8.51 18.66
C ARG A 3 -3.05 8.18 17.38
N LYS A 4 -3.44 9.20 16.61
CA LYS A 4 -4.15 9.05 15.33
C LYS A 4 -3.36 8.24 14.29
N ARG A 5 -2.03 8.39 14.24
CA ARG A 5 -1.18 7.65 13.29
C ARG A 5 -1.06 6.19 13.65
N VAL A 6 -0.90 5.90 14.95
CA VAL A 6 -0.85 4.52 15.46
C VAL A 6 -2.16 3.80 15.16
N LEU A 7 -3.29 4.48 15.40
CA LEU A 7 -4.61 3.96 15.09
C LEU A 7 -4.72 3.64 13.59
N PHE A 8 -4.27 4.55 12.72
CA PHE A 8 -4.32 4.33 11.27
C PHE A 8 -3.49 3.12 10.83
N SER A 9 -2.25 2.99 11.31
CA SER A 9 -1.38 1.84 11.02
C SER A 9 -1.98 0.53 11.55
N PHE A 10 -2.61 0.56 12.72
CA PHE A 10 -3.30 -0.61 13.29
C PHE A 10 -4.51 -1.02 12.45
N LEU A 11 -5.35 -0.07 12.03
CA LEU A 11 -6.51 -0.34 11.15
C LEU A 11 -6.05 -0.96 9.82
N LEU A 12 -4.90 -0.52 9.32
CA LEU A 12 -4.31 -1.01 8.09
C LEU A 12 -3.94 -2.51 8.13
N ILE A 13 -3.68 -3.03 9.33
CA ILE A 13 -3.46 -4.46 9.59
C ILE A 13 -4.78 -5.18 9.89
N ALA A 14 -5.60 -4.59 10.76
CA ALA A 14 -6.77 -5.28 11.30
C ALA A 14 -7.88 -5.47 10.25
N ILE A 15 -8.12 -4.48 9.40
CA ILE A 15 -9.23 -4.50 8.43
C ILE A 15 -9.05 -5.61 7.38
N PRO A 16 -7.89 -5.75 6.70
CA PRO A 16 -7.69 -6.82 5.72
C PRO A 16 -7.85 -8.22 6.31
N VAL A 17 -7.39 -8.40 7.54
CA VAL A 17 -7.52 -9.67 8.27
C VAL A 17 -8.98 -9.98 8.56
N LEU A 18 -9.73 -9.01 9.13
CA LEU A 18 -11.16 -9.15 9.39
C LEU A 18 -11.95 -9.49 8.12
N ILE A 19 -11.72 -8.74 7.03
CA ILE A 19 -12.39 -8.98 5.75
C ILE A 19 -12.06 -10.37 5.23
N GLY A 20 -10.79 -10.78 5.28
CA GLY A 20 -10.37 -12.09 4.80
C GLY A 20 -11.02 -13.24 5.57
N PHE A 21 -11.13 -13.13 6.90
CA PHE A 21 -11.86 -14.12 7.71
C PHE A 21 -13.35 -14.17 7.41
N ILE A 22 -14.00 -13.00 7.25
CA ILE A 22 -15.44 -12.93 6.92
C ILE A 22 -15.69 -13.61 5.57
N ILE A 23 -14.92 -13.28 4.54
CA ILE A 23 -15.11 -13.86 3.19
C ILE A 23 -14.79 -15.35 3.19
N SER A 24 -13.73 -15.77 3.89
CA SER A 24 -13.34 -17.18 4.03
C SER A 24 -14.47 -18.02 4.61
N PHE A 25 -15.21 -17.47 5.59
CA PHE A 25 -16.37 -18.13 6.19
C PHE A 25 -17.46 -18.48 5.15
N PHE A 26 -17.68 -17.63 4.15
CA PHE A 26 -18.68 -17.86 3.11
C PHE A 26 -18.18 -18.79 1.98
N ILE A 27 -16.92 -18.63 1.56
CA ILE A 27 -16.40 -19.27 0.34
C ILE A 27 -15.70 -20.62 0.65
N LYS A 28 -15.51 -20.97 1.92
CA LYS A 28 -14.78 -22.18 2.38
C LYS A 28 -13.35 -22.31 1.83
N LEU A 29 -12.78 -21.20 1.37
CA LEU A 29 -11.42 -21.11 0.88
C LEU A 29 -10.51 -20.67 2.04
N HIS A 30 -9.29 -21.20 2.10
CA HIS A 30 -8.40 -20.93 3.23
C HIS A 30 -8.15 -19.42 3.39
N ALA A 31 -8.39 -18.88 4.59
CA ALA A 31 -8.43 -17.44 4.85
C ALA A 31 -7.14 -16.72 4.41
N LEU A 32 -5.99 -17.39 4.48
CA LEU A 32 -4.71 -16.83 4.06
C LEU A 32 -4.68 -16.38 2.60
N TYR A 33 -5.27 -17.13 1.67
CA TYR A 33 -5.28 -16.74 0.25
C TYR A 33 -6.07 -15.45 0.02
N ILE A 34 -7.19 -15.29 0.72
CA ILE A 34 -8.03 -14.09 0.61
C ILE A 34 -7.33 -12.89 1.26
N ILE A 35 -6.76 -13.08 2.46
CA ILE A 35 -6.01 -12.03 3.17
C ILE A 35 -4.82 -11.58 2.34
N GLY A 36 -4.05 -12.51 1.76
CA GLY A 36 -2.94 -12.22 0.87
C GLY A 36 -3.38 -11.46 -0.38
N GLY A 37 -4.50 -11.86 -1.00
CA GLY A 37 -5.08 -11.15 -2.13
C GLY A 37 -5.44 -9.70 -1.80
N VAL A 38 -6.09 -9.45 -0.65
CA VAL A 38 -6.43 -8.09 -0.20
C VAL A 38 -5.17 -7.25 0.02
N TYR A 39 -4.15 -7.80 0.68
CA TYR A 39 -2.88 -7.08 0.89
C TYR A 39 -2.14 -6.80 -0.43
N ALA A 40 -2.19 -7.71 -1.41
CA ALA A 40 -1.59 -7.49 -2.73
C ALA A 40 -2.27 -6.32 -3.46
N VAL A 41 -3.62 -6.27 -3.42
CA VAL A 41 -4.39 -5.15 -3.99
C VAL A 41 -4.05 -3.84 -3.29
N MET A 42 -3.99 -3.83 -1.95
CA MET A 42 -3.59 -2.63 -1.19
C MET A 42 -2.19 -2.15 -1.56
N LEU A 43 -1.23 -3.06 -1.68
CA LEU A 43 0.15 -2.73 -2.05
C LEU A 43 0.21 -2.11 -3.44
N TRP A 44 -0.55 -2.64 -4.39
CA TRP A 44 -0.67 -2.08 -5.74
C TRP A 44 -1.14 -0.62 -5.73
N PHE A 45 -2.20 -0.30 -4.98
CA PHE A 45 -2.69 1.07 -4.86
C PHE A 45 -1.76 2.01 -4.07
N MET A 46 -0.88 1.46 -3.24
CA MET A 46 0.10 2.25 -2.49
C MET A 46 1.36 2.58 -3.28
N LEU A 47 1.57 1.97 -4.46
CA LEU A 47 2.70 2.30 -5.31
C LEU A 47 2.59 3.76 -5.77
N PRO A 48 3.61 4.60 -5.50
CA PRO A 48 3.58 5.99 -5.93
C PRO A 48 3.81 6.05 -7.45
N SER A 49 2.73 6.12 -8.23
CA SER A 49 2.77 6.26 -9.69
C SER A 49 3.58 7.48 -10.12
N ASP A 50 3.46 8.56 -9.35
CA ASP A 50 3.98 9.87 -9.75
C ASP A 50 5.48 9.96 -9.52
N VAL A 51 6.06 9.17 -8.60
CA VAL A 51 7.50 9.23 -8.29
C VAL A 51 8.35 8.67 -9.43
N PHE A 52 7.83 7.71 -10.20
CA PHE A 52 8.58 7.06 -11.28
C PHE A 52 8.51 7.81 -12.62
N SER A 53 7.48 8.61 -12.84
CA SER A 53 7.25 9.35 -14.10
C SER A 53 7.56 10.85 -14.01
N ARG A 54 7.81 11.36 -12.80
CA ARG A 54 7.92 12.80 -12.53
C ARG A 54 8.98 13.52 -13.32
N SER A 55 10.19 12.99 -13.34
CA SER A 55 11.34 13.64 -13.99
C SER A 55 11.10 13.79 -15.48
N THR A 56 10.55 12.76 -16.12
CA THR A 56 10.17 12.81 -17.54
C THR A 56 9.01 13.79 -17.78
N LEU A 57 7.99 13.78 -16.92
CA LEU A 57 6.84 14.67 -17.03
C LEU A 57 7.26 16.15 -16.91
N ASP A 58 8.01 16.49 -15.87
CA ASP A 58 8.45 17.85 -15.61
C ASP A 58 9.43 18.35 -16.68
N TYR A 59 10.30 17.47 -17.20
CA TYR A 59 11.20 17.82 -18.29
C TYR A 59 10.42 18.14 -19.57
N ASN A 60 9.38 17.36 -19.85
CA ASN A 60 8.52 17.56 -21.01
C ASN A 60 7.68 18.85 -20.87
N ILE A 61 7.19 19.16 -19.67
CA ILE A 61 6.47 20.43 -19.43
C ILE A 61 7.42 21.62 -19.55
N LYS A 62 8.66 21.51 -19.06
CA LYS A 62 9.65 22.58 -19.15
C LYS A 62 10.15 22.81 -20.58
N SER A 63 10.15 21.77 -21.43
CA SER A 63 10.54 21.91 -22.84
C SER A 63 9.56 22.78 -23.63
N VAL A 64 8.27 22.73 -23.28
CA VAL A 64 7.21 23.53 -23.93
C VAL A 64 6.88 24.83 -23.19
N ASN A 65 7.19 24.92 -21.88
CA ASN A 65 7.03 26.13 -21.08
C ASN A 65 8.25 26.37 -20.15
N PRO A 66 9.23 27.17 -20.58
CA PRO A 66 10.44 27.44 -19.81
C PRO A 66 10.19 28.11 -18.45
N THR A 67 9.06 28.81 -18.31
CA THR A 67 8.66 29.54 -17.10
C THR A 67 7.96 28.63 -16.08
N TYR A 68 7.73 27.36 -16.42
CA TYR A 68 7.11 26.40 -15.51
C TYR A 68 7.92 26.28 -14.21
N LYS A 69 7.26 26.58 -13.07
CA LYS A 69 7.78 26.32 -11.74
C LYS A 69 7.21 25.00 -11.25
N HIS A 70 8.10 24.15 -10.76
CA HIS A 70 7.73 22.91 -10.08
C HIS A 70 6.74 23.21 -8.95
N GLU A 71 5.55 22.65 -9.03
CA GLU A 71 4.70 22.50 -7.86
C GLU A 71 5.25 21.35 -7.01
N SER A 72 5.54 21.63 -5.74
CA SER A 72 5.80 20.58 -4.77
C SER A 72 4.53 19.74 -4.67
N PRO A 73 4.61 18.42 -4.84
CA PRO A 73 3.42 17.60 -4.84
C PRO A 73 2.83 17.66 -3.44
N ASP A 74 1.51 17.82 -3.38
CA ASP A 74 0.77 17.66 -2.13
C ASP A 74 0.79 16.16 -1.77
N TYR A 75 1.88 15.70 -1.16
CA TYR A 75 1.91 14.40 -0.51
C TYR A 75 0.97 14.47 0.70
N VAL A 76 -0.31 14.20 0.46
CA VAL A 76 -1.34 14.05 1.49
C VAL A 76 -0.93 12.86 2.39
N GLY A 77 -0.14 13.15 3.42
CA GLY A 77 0.35 12.13 4.35
C GLY A 77 1.87 11.98 4.45
N GLY A 78 2.68 12.99 4.07
CA GLY A 78 4.10 13.11 4.43
C GLY A 78 4.95 11.87 4.13
N THR A 79 5.74 11.93 3.04
CA THR A 79 6.64 10.88 2.51
C THR A 79 7.11 9.79 3.48
N LYS A 80 7.58 10.14 4.68
CA LYS A 80 8.04 9.16 5.69
C LYS A 80 6.93 8.24 6.22
N GLN A 81 5.73 8.76 6.53
CA GLN A 81 4.64 7.95 7.07
C GLN A 81 4.02 7.04 6.00
N GLN A 82 3.89 7.56 4.78
CA GLN A 82 3.45 6.76 3.63
C GLN A 82 4.41 5.60 3.36
N LEU A 83 5.73 5.85 3.42
CA LEU A 83 6.75 4.80 3.30
C LEU A 83 6.62 3.76 4.42
N VAL A 84 6.40 4.18 5.67
CA VAL A 84 6.19 3.25 6.79
C VAL A 84 4.95 2.38 6.58
N ASN A 85 3.82 2.97 6.16
CA ASN A 85 2.60 2.22 5.88
C ASN A 85 2.80 1.25 4.71
N PHE A 86 3.49 1.67 3.65
CA PHE A 86 3.85 0.81 2.52
C PHE A 86 4.69 -0.39 2.97
N LEU A 87 5.75 -0.14 3.75
CA LEU A 87 6.64 -1.17 4.25
C LEU A 87 5.90 -2.16 5.16
N LEU A 88 4.97 -1.65 5.98
CA LEU A 88 4.11 -2.45 6.83
C LEU A 88 3.21 -3.37 6.01
N VAL A 89 2.53 -2.87 4.97
CA VAL A 89 1.71 -3.70 4.06
C VAL A 89 2.56 -4.74 3.36
N ALA A 90 3.74 -4.37 2.87
CA ALA A 90 4.66 -5.28 2.20
C ALA A 90 5.11 -6.42 3.12
N LEU A 91 5.43 -6.11 4.39
CA LEU A 91 5.80 -7.12 5.39
C LEU A 91 4.63 -8.05 5.72
N MET A 92 3.41 -7.52 5.85
CA MET A 92 2.22 -8.34 6.10
C MET A 92 1.92 -9.27 4.92
N LEU A 93 2.06 -8.78 3.69
CA LEU A 93 1.92 -9.60 2.49
C LEU A 93 2.99 -10.70 2.43
N ALA A 94 4.25 -10.36 2.67
CA ALA A 94 5.36 -11.32 2.69
C ALA A 94 5.14 -12.40 3.77
N GLY A 95 4.72 -11.99 4.97
CA GLY A 95 4.36 -12.92 6.04
C GLY A 95 3.18 -13.82 5.66
N CYS A 96 2.17 -13.27 4.99
CA CYS A 96 1.03 -14.06 4.50
C CYS A 96 1.45 -15.09 3.45
N LEU A 97 2.27 -14.70 2.47
CA LEU A 97 2.82 -15.61 1.46
C LEU A 97 3.72 -16.68 2.08
N PHE A 98 4.52 -16.32 3.08
CA PHE A 98 5.34 -17.29 3.82
C PHE A 98 4.48 -18.31 4.58
N LEU A 99 3.39 -17.85 5.23
CA LEU A 99 2.45 -18.75 5.89
C LEU A 99 1.70 -19.64 4.89
N ILE A 100 1.34 -19.12 3.72
CA ILE A 100 0.77 -19.92 2.63
C ILE A 100 1.78 -20.97 2.15
N PHE A 101 3.06 -20.62 2.03
CA PHE A 101 4.09 -21.57 1.64
C PHE A 101 4.29 -22.70 2.66
N LEU A 102 4.11 -22.42 3.96
CA LEU A 102 4.33 -23.38 5.04
C LEU A 102 3.08 -24.23 5.35
N LEU A 103 1.89 -23.60 5.42
CA LEU A 103 0.61 -24.22 5.76
C LEU A 103 -0.28 -24.52 4.54
N GLY A 104 0.20 -24.22 3.33
CA GLY A 104 -0.53 -24.51 2.10
C GLY A 104 -0.50 -26.02 1.84
N ASP A 105 -1.59 -26.69 2.22
CA ASP A 105 -1.91 -28.05 1.79
C ASP A 105 -2.09 -28.12 0.25
#